data_AF-A0A194QQU9-F1
#
_entry.id   AF-A0A194QQU9-F1
#
_cell.length_a   1.000
_cell.length_b   1.000
_cell.length_c   1.000
_cell.angle_alpha   90.00
_cell.angle_beta   90.00
_cell.angle_gamma   90.00
#
_symmetry.space_group_name_H-M   'P 1'
#
loop_
_entity.id
_entity.type
_entity.pdbx_description
1 polymer ?
#
loop_
_entity_poly.entity_id
_entity_poly.type
_entity_poly.pdbx_seq_one_letter_code
_entity_poly.pdbx_strand_id
1 'polypeptide(L)'
;MEKKQDSFFLRAKKPQGNNKKVDKQKTKPLEKDKEKRQNNYDTNRPVINDKKDVSEKKPFDKKAYRLKKYSKKYKLEQWEEKRKKKLLYDYHKSIKNDPLLGSYTPKSFDEDTIDSNPPEVGKFVRNPDLIEKEKATKLVQKTKKDPFQKAKEHYEKIKLEKLEKQKELQKSKEEKAQKLQEYKKKKQERYKKLSKKTKKGQPVMTGRLEMLLEKIQK
;
A
#
# COMPACT_ATOMS: atom_id res chain seq x y z
N MET A 1 26.08 -25.60 7.05
CA MET A 1 25.11 -24.48 7.08
C MET A 1 25.74 -23.33 7.82
N GLU A 2 26.26 -22.36 7.08
CA GLU A 2 26.95 -21.19 7.63
C GLU A 2 25.93 -20.19 8.20
N LYS A 3 26.15 -19.77 9.46
CA LYS A 3 25.38 -18.71 10.10
C LYS A 3 26.00 -17.37 9.75
N LYS A 4 25.36 -16.60 8.87
CA LYS A 4 25.71 -15.19 8.61
C LYS A 4 25.47 -14.37 9.88
N GLN A 5 26.55 -14.07 10.60
CA GLN A 5 26.54 -13.09 11.69
C GLN A 5 26.52 -11.70 11.05
N ASP A 6 25.41 -10.97 11.24
CA ASP A 6 25.21 -9.61 10.74
C ASP A 6 26.23 -8.65 11.41
N SER A 7 27.22 -8.22 10.65
CA SER A 7 28.29 -7.30 11.07
C SER A 7 27.82 -5.84 11.25
N PHE A 8 26.52 -5.58 11.10
CA PHE A 8 25.95 -4.23 11.12
C PHE A 8 25.93 -3.57 12.51
N PHE A 9 26.09 -4.33 13.60
CA PHE A 9 26.06 -3.80 14.97
C PHE A 9 27.42 -3.80 15.71
N LEU A 10 28.53 -4.08 15.03
CA LEU A 10 29.86 -3.91 15.61
C LEU A 10 30.27 -2.43 15.54
N ARG A 11 29.74 -1.64 16.48
CA ARG A 11 30.17 -0.27 16.72
C ARG A 11 31.58 -0.32 17.32
N ALA A 12 32.59 0.00 16.53
CA ALA A 12 33.97 0.13 17.01
C ALA A 12 34.01 1.13 18.19
N LYS A 13 34.43 0.66 19.37
CA LYS A 13 34.72 1.54 20.50
C LYS A 13 35.95 2.38 20.13
N LYS A 14 35.79 3.70 20.05
CA LYS A 14 36.93 4.62 19.94
C LYS A 14 37.77 4.53 21.23
N PRO A 15 39.10 4.39 21.15
CA PRO A 15 39.95 4.58 22.32
C PRO A 15 39.91 6.06 22.74
N GLN A 16 39.77 6.27 24.05
CA GLN A 16 39.93 7.57 24.70
C GLN A 16 41.42 7.94 24.74
N GLY A 17 41.72 9.19 24.41
CA GLY A 17 42.99 9.85 24.73
C GLY A 17 44.10 9.75 23.69
N ASN A 18 44.31 10.83 22.92
CA ASN A 18 45.54 11.62 23.01
C ASN A 18 45.51 12.83 22.08
N ASN A 19 45.89 13.97 22.65
CA ASN A 19 46.02 15.27 21.99
C ASN A 19 46.99 15.19 20.80
N LYS A 20 46.49 15.48 19.59
CA LYS A 20 47.31 15.93 18.48
C LYS A 20 46.78 17.27 18.00
N LYS A 21 47.57 18.32 18.20
CA LYS A 21 47.42 19.60 17.49
C LYS A 21 47.57 19.28 16.00
N VAL A 22 46.50 19.45 15.23
CA VAL A 22 46.53 19.33 13.77
C VAL A 22 46.52 20.74 13.19
N ASP A 23 47.53 21.01 12.36
CA ASP A 23 47.76 22.28 11.69
C ASP A 23 46.55 22.78 10.90
N LYS A 24 46.17 24.05 11.17
CA LYS A 24 44.97 24.76 10.69
C LYS A 24 44.99 25.15 9.19
N GLN A 25 45.83 24.57 8.35
CA GLN A 25 46.06 25.13 7.00
C GLN A 25 45.67 24.22 5.82
N LYS A 26 45.13 23.01 6.02
CA LYS A 26 44.78 22.10 4.90
C LYS A 26 43.31 21.65 4.79
N THR A 27 42.36 22.25 5.51
CA THR A 27 40.92 21.84 5.47
C THR A 27 39.98 22.83 4.77
N LYS A 28 40.49 23.94 4.23
CA LYS A 28 39.68 25.08 3.72
C LYS A 28 38.73 24.83 2.53
N PRO A 29 38.92 23.84 1.61
CA PRO A 29 37.98 23.70 0.48
C PRO A 29 36.61 23.13 0.92
N LEU A 30 36.61 22.23 1.90
CA LEU A 30 35.40 21.48 2.27
C LEU A 30 34.43 22.27 3.15
N GLU A 31 34.91 23.27 3.90
CA GLU A 31 34.06 24.13 4.74
C GLU A 31 33.29 25.14 3.90
N LYS A 32 33.92 25.76 2.90
CA LYS A 32 33.24 26.68 1.98
C LYS A 32 32.13 26.00 1.18
N ASP A 33 32.33 24.76 0.76
CA ASP A 33 31.29 23.99 0.05
C ASP A 33 30.15 23.56 0.97
N LYS A 34 30.44 23.30 2.26
CA LYS A 34 29.41 23.06 3.27
C LYS A 34 28.60 24.31 3.55
N GLU A 35 29.24 25.47 3.71
CA GLU A 35 28.56 26.75 3.90
C GLU A 35 27.70 27.12 2.69
N LYS A 36 28.22 26.94 1.47
CA LYS A 36 27.43 27.15 0.24
C LYS A 36 26.23 26.22 0.15
N ARG A 37 26.39 24.95 0.53
CA ARG A 37 25.28 23.98 0.60
C ARG A 37 24.25 24.35 1.67
N GLN A 38 24.71 24.83 2.82
CA GLN A 38 23.85 25.30 3.91
C GLN A 38 23.05 26.53 3.47
N ASN A 39 23.72 27.51 2.86
CA ASN A 39 23.11 28.74 2.36
C ASN A 39 22.10 28.46 1.24
N ASN A 40 22.41 27.53 0.32
CA ASN A 40 21.46 27.09 -0.71
C ASN A 40 20.26 26.31 -0.13
N TYR A 41 20.45 25.62 0.99
CA TYR A 41 19.36 24.93 1.67
C TYR A 41 18.45 25.92 2.40
N ASP A 42 19.02 26.96 3.02
CA ASP A 42 18.28 27.98 3.74
C ASP A 42 17.51 28.91 2.80
N THR A 43 18.04 29.25 1.62
CA THR A 43 17.34 30.06 0.60
C THR A 43 16.20 29.31 -0.10
N ASN A 44 16.32 27.99 -0.28
CA ASN A 44 15.28 27.16 -0.92
C ASN A 44 14.29 26.55 0.08
N ARG A 45 14.37 26.90 1.37
CA ARG A 45 13.37 26.49 2.35
C ARG A 45 12.07 27.22 2.01
N PRO A 46 10.94 26.52 1.77
CA PRO A 46 9.67 27.19 1.52
C PRO A 46 9.31 27.99 2.78
N VAL A 47 9.47 29.31 2.69
CA VAL A 47 9.00 30.25 3.69
C VAL A 47 7.48 30.18 3.61
N ILE A 48 6.89 29.42 4.51
CA ILE A 48 5.46 29.55 4.81
C ILE A 48 5.33 30.98 5.34
N ASN A 49 4.84 31.87 4.49
CA ASN A 49 4.53 33.27 4.80
C ASN A 49 3.31 33.33 5.74
N ASP A 50 3.41 32.70 6.90
CA ASP A 50 2.55 33.02 8.03
C ASP A 50 3.23 34.20 8.72
N LYS A 51 2.84 35.41 8.31
CA LYS A 51 3.08 36.63 9.09
C LYS A 51 2.36 36.50 10.43
N LYS A 52 2.95 35.79 11.40
CA LYS A 52 2.60 35.84 12.81
C LYS A 52 3.88 35.71 13.64
N ASP A 53 4.30 36.88 14.11
CA ASP A 53 4.96 37.16 15.38
C ASP A 53 6.26 36.43 15.70
N VAL A 54 7.27 37.25 15.99
CA VAL A 54 8.63 36.89 16.44
C VAL A 54 8.64 36.28 17.86
N SER A 55 7.50 35.82 18.38
CA SER A 55 7.38 35.29 19.74
C SER A 55 7.41 33.76 19.75
N GLU A 56 8.52 33.22 20.25
CA GLU A 56 8.67 31.88 20.84
C GLU A 56 8.34 30.67 19.95
N LYS A 57 9.36 29.86 19.66
CA LYS A 57 9.18 28.53 19.08
C LYS A 57 8.16 27.77 19.93
N LYS A 58 7.02 27.42 19.34
CA LYS A 58 5.97 26.64 20.02
C LYS A 58 6.62 25.46 20.75
N PRO A 59 6.37 25.29 22.06
CA PRO A 59 7.01 24.24 22.83
C PRO A 59 6.72 22.88 22.18
N PHE A 60 7.76 22.06 22.06
CA PHE A 60 7.67 20.77 21.38
C PHE A 60 6.74 19.83 22.14
N ASP A 61 5.61 19.48 21.52
CA ASP A 61 4.69 18.52 22.09
C ASP A 61 5.26 17.09 22.01
N LYS A 62 5.92 16.68 23.11
CA LYS A 62 6.49 15.34 23.29
C LYS A 62 5.42 14.24 23.23
N LYS A 63 4.15 14.54 23.57
CA LYS A 63 3.05 13.56 23.56
C LYS A 63 2.58 13.32 22.14
N ALA A 64 2.34 14.38 21.36
CA ALA A 64 2.05 14.27 19.93
C ALA A 64 3.20 13.56 19.18
N TYR A 65 4.45 13.88 19.49
CA TYR A 65 5.61 13.19 18.90
C TYR A 65 5.61 11.70 19.21
N ARG A 66 5.41 11.31 20.47
CA ARG A 66 5.36 9.89 20.85
C ARG A 66 4.22 9.14 20.17
N LEU A 67 3.04 9.76 20.07
CA LEU A 67 1.93 9.20 19.31
C LEU A 67 2.29 9.04 17.83
N LYS A 68 2.85 10.05 17.17
CA LYS A 68 3.28 9.95 15.77
C LYS A 68 4.40 8.91 15.56
N LYS A 69 5.34 8.79 16.49
CA LYS A 69 6.51 7.90 16.34
C LYS A 69 6.20 6.43 16.64
N TYR A 70 5.37 6.16 17.66
CA TYR A 70 5.15 4.81 18.18
C TYR A 70 3.74 4.27 17.96
N SER A 71 2.73 5.11 17.64
CA SER A 71 1.40 4.61 17.32
C SER A 71 1.43 3.79 16.03
N LYS A 72 1.00 2.52 16.13
CA LYS A 72 0.82 1.65 14.97
C LYS A 72 -0.20 2.23 13.99
N LYS A 73 -1.28 2.86 14.50
CA LYS A 73 -2.32 3.51 13.69
C LYS A 73 -1.72 4.61 12.82
N TYR A 74 -0.91 5.48 13.41
CA TYR A 74 -0.27 6.58 12.68
C TYR A 74 0.71 6.06 11.61
N LYS A 75 1.47 5.00 11.90
CA LYS A 75 2.35 4.37 10.90
C LYS A 75 1.59 3.77 9.72
N LEU A 76 0.44 3.14 9.98
CA LEU A 76 -0.43 2.60 8.93
C LEU A 76 -1.02 3.72 8.07
N GLU A 77 -1.52 4.78 8.70
CA GLU A 77 -2.06 5.95 8.03
C GLU A 77 -1.01 6.63 7.13
N GLN A 78 0.21 6.83 7.63
CA GLN A 78 1.33 7.34 6.83
C GLN A 78 1.69 6.43 5.63
N TRP A 79 1.55 5.11 5.79
CA TRP A 79 1.78 4.17 4.69
C TRP A 79 0.67 4.25 3.63
N GLU A 80 -0.59 4.33 4.07
CA GLU A 80 -1.74 4.53 3.19
C GLU A 80 -1.67 5.86 2.43
N GLU A 81 -1.30 6.95 3.09
CA GLU A 81 -1.10 8.26 2.46
C GLU A 81 -0.01 8.21 1.38
N LYS A 82 1.14 7.59 1.68
CA LYS A 82 2.22 7.40 0.69
C LYS A 82 1.74 6.60 -0.50
N ARG A 83 0.96 5.54 -0.27
CA ARG A 83 0.39 4.71 -1.33
C ARG A 83 -0.61 5.48 -2.19
N LYS A 84 -1.51 6.25 -1.59
CA LYS A 84 -2.46 7.12 -2.30
C LYS A 84 -1.74 8.15 -3.17
N LYS A 85 -0.72 8.80 -2.61
CA LYS A 85 0.12 9.77 -3.34
C LYS A 85 0.85 9.11 -4.52
N LYS A 86 1.35 7.89 -4.34
CA LYS A 86 1.98 7.12 -5.41
C LYS A 86 1.00 6.74 -6.51
N LEU A 87 -0.21 6.31 -6.15
CA LEU A 87 -1.28 6.00 -7.10
C LEU A 87 -1.67 7.24 -7.93
N LEU A 88 -1.86 8.39 -7.28
CA LEU A 88 -2.11 9.67 -7.97
C LEU A 88 -0.96 10.03 -8.91
N TYR A 89 0.29 9.89 -8.46
CA TYR A 89 1.45 10.13 -9.31
C TYR A 89 1.45 9.22 -10.54
N ASP A 90 1.20 7.93 -10.35
CA ASP A 90 1.18 6.95 -11.44
C ASP A 90 0.02 7.24 -12.42
N TYR A 91 -1.14 7.69 -11.93
CA TYR A 91 -2.26 8.17 -12.75
C TYR A 91 -1.91 9.42 -13.59
N HIS A 92 -1.32 10.44 -12.95
CA HIS A 92 -0.88 11.63 -13.70
C HIS A 92 0.25 11.30 -14.68
N LYS A 93 1.12 10.34 -14.34
CA LYS A 93 2.18 9.85 -15.22
C LYS A 93 1.61 9.09 -16.41
N SER A 94 0.59 8.25 -16.22
CA SER A 94 -0.07 7.54 -17.32
C SER A 94 -0.79 8.52 -18.25
N ILE A 95 -1.47 9.55 -17.72
CA ILE A 95 -2.08 10.61 -18.53
C ILE A 95 -1.05 11.35 -19.38
N LYS A 96 0.10 11.72 -18.79
CA LYS A 96 1.16 12.44 -19.50
C LYS A 96 1.85 11.60 -20.57
N ASN A 97 1.86 10.29 -20.40
CA ASN A 97 2.50 9.34 -21.31
C ASN A 97 1.51 8.70 -22.29
N ASP A 98 0.22 9.03 -22.21
CA ASP A 98 -0.80 8.50 -23.12
C ASP A 98 -0.68 9.23 -24.48
N PRO A 99 -0.25 8.54 -25.55
CA PRO A 99 -0.12 9.15 -26.86
C PRO A 99 -1.45 9.67 -27.43
N LEU A 100 -2.59 9.29 -26.84
CA LEU A 100 -3.92 9.76 -27.25
C LEU A 100 -4.22 11.21 -26.80
N LEU A 101 -3.58 11.69 -25.73
CA LEU A 101 -3.80 13.05 -25.19
C LEU A 101 -2.74 14.07 -25.63
N GLY A 102 -1.62 13.62 -26.21
CA GLY A 102 -0.46 14.45 -26.51
C GLY A 102 -0.39 15.05 -27.92
N SER A 103 -1.39 14.85 -28.79
CA SER A 103 -1.33 15.30 -30.19
C SER A 103 -2.58 15.99 -30.73
N TYR A 104 -3.51 16.44 -29.87
CA TYR A 104 -4.52 17.40 -30.33
C TYR A 104 -3.94 18.82 -30.26
N THR A 105 -3.13 19.16 -31.26
CA THR A 105 -3.08 20.57 -31.69
C THR A 105 -4.39 20.81 -32.44
N PRO A 106 -5.17 21.85 -32.10
CA PRO A 106 -6.37 22.18 -32.87
C PRO A 106 -5.90 22.48 -34.29
N LYS A 107 -6.18 21.54 -35.21
CA LYS A 107 -5.91 21.70 -36.63
C LYS A 107 -6.83 22.83 -37.09
N SER A 108 -6.26 23.96 -37.49
CA SER A 108 -7.00 24.97 -38.22
C SER A 108 -7.63 24.29 -39.43
N PHE A 109 -8.93 24.50 -39.58
CA PHE A 109 -9.78 23.97 -40.63
C PHE A 109 -9.30 24.54 -41.96
N ASP A 110 -8.36 23.87 -42.62
CA ASP A 110 -8.15 24.03 -44.05
C ASP A 110 -9.09 23.06 -44.74
N GLU A 111 -10.06 23.65 -45.44
CA GLU A 111 -10.92 23.03 -46.43
C GLU A 111 -10.06 22.36 -47.52
N ASP A 112 -10.68 21.42 -48.24
CA ASP A 112 -10.18 20.80 -49.47
C ASP A 112 -9.28 19.55 -49.34
N THR A 113 -9.89 18.43 -48.94
CA THR A 113 -9.63 17.17 -49.65
C THR A 113 -10.93 16.50 -50.05
N ILE A 114 -11.33 16.85 -51.27
CA ILE A 114 -12.44 16.32 -52.03
C ILE A 114 -12.22 14.83 -52.30
N ASP A 115 -13.34 14.12 -52.12
CA ASP A 115 -13.74 12.85 -52.70
C ASP A 115 -12.88 12.30 -53.87
N SER A 116 -12.36 11.09 -53.69
CA SER A 116 -11.75 10.28 -54.75
C SER A 116 -11.95 8.79 -54.43
N ASN A 117 -13.21 8.35 -54.46
CA ASN A 117 -13.54 7.10 -55.18
C ASN A 117 -13.95 7.52 -56.60
N PRO A 118 -13.74 6.74 -57.70
CA PRO A 118 -14.10 5.30 -57.84
C PRO A 118 -13.20 4.55 -58.89
N PRO A 119 -13.51 3.37 -59.51
CA PRO A 119 -14.63 2.44 -59.34
C PRO A 119 -14.27 0.94 -59.15
N GLU A 120 -15.29 0.24 -58.68
CA GLU A 120 -15.50 -1.19 -58.60
C GLU A 120 -15.48 -1.86 -59.99
N VAL A 121 -14.37 -2.50 -60.39
CA VAL A 121 -14.33 -3.36 -61.59
C VAL A 121 -13.55 -4.64 -61.28
N GLY A 122 -14.26 -5.79 -61.29
CA GLY A 122 -13.62 -7.10 -61.17
C GLY A 122 -14.39 -8.11 -60.31
N LYS A 123 -15.66 -8.40 -60.63
CA LYS A 123 -16.31 -9.65 -60.17
C LYS A 123 -15.72 -10.82 -60.95
N PHE A 124 -14.48 -11.20 -60.65
CA PHE A 124 -13.91 -12.46 -61.09
C PHE A 124 -14.60 -13.62 -60.36
N VAL A 125 -14.77 -14.72 -61.09
CA VAL A 125 -15.23 -16.03 -60.60
C VAL A 125 -14.47 -16.37 -59.32
N ARG A 126 -15.15 -16.39 -58.17
CA ARG A 126 -14.56 -16.78 -56.89
C ARG A 126 -14.21 -18.28 -56.95
N ASN A 127 -12.96 -18.64 -56.65
CA ASN A 127 -12.54 -20.05 -56.52
C ASN A 127 -13.43 -20.78 -55.49
N PRO A 128 -13.85 -22.04 -55.73
CA PRO A 128 -14.77 -22.78 -54.86
C PRO A 128 -14.25 -22.89 -53.41
N ASP A 129 -12.94 -23.03 -53.22
CA ASP A 129 -12.30 -23.12 -51.90
C ASP A 129 -12.44 -21.83 -51.07
N LEU A 130 -12.55 -20.66 -51.70
CA LEU A 130 -12.78 -19.39 -51.01
C LEU A 130 -14.24 -19.29 -50.55
N ILE A 131 -15.18 -19.87 -51.30
CA ILE A 131 -16.61 -19.89 -50.96
C ILE A 131 -16.83 -20.79 -49.73
N GLU A 132 -16.14 -21.92 -49.65
CA GLU A 132 -16.21 -22.81 -48.48
C GLU A 132 -15.60 -22.17 -47.23
N LYS A 133 -14.48 -21.46 -47.36
CA LYS A 133 -13.89 -20.67 -46.26
C LYS A 133 -14.80 -19.52 -45.82
N GLU A 134 -15.45 -18.82 -46.75
CA GLU A 134 -16.44 -17.79 -46.43
C GLU A 134 -17.70 -18.38 -45.75
N LYS A 135 -18.16 -19.57 -46.16
CA LYS A 135 -19.27 -20.27 -45.51
C LYS A 135 -18.89 -20.76 -44.11
N ALA A 136 -17.70 -21.33 -43.94
CA ALA A 136 -17.19 -21.78 -42.65
C ALA A 136 -16.99 -20.60 -41.68
N THR A 137 -16.44 -19.48 -42.15
CA THR A 137 -16.29 -18.26 -41.33
C THR A 137 -17.64 -17.64 -40.96
N LYS A 138 -18.64 -17.65 -41.85
CA LYS A 138 -20.02 -17.22 -41.53
C LYS A 138 -20.72 -18.16 -40.54
N LEU A 139 -20.50 -19.47 -40.61
CA LEU A 139 -21.00 -20.43 -39.62
C LEU A 139 -20.36 -20.23 -38.24
N VAL A 140 -19.05 -19.96 -38.20
CA VAL A 140 -18.31 -19.64 -36.96
C VAL A 140 -18.69 -18.27 -36.37
N GLN A 141 -19.15 -17.33 -37.19
CA GLN A 141 -19.65 -16.04 -36.71
C GLN A 141 -21.04 -16.17 -36.05
N LYS A 142 -21.89 -17.10 -36.50
CA LYS A 142 -23.23 -17.33 -35.93
C LYS A 142 -23.22 -17.99 -34.55
N THR A 143 -22.11 -18.62 -34.15
CA THR A 143 -21.99 -19.26 -32.82
C THR A 143 -21.41 -18.34 -31.74
N LYS A 144 -20.92 -17.16 -32.11
CA LYS A 144 -20.38 -16.18 -31.16
C LYS A 144 -21.54 -15.39 -30.55
N LYS A 145 -21.71 -15.53 -29.23
CA LYS A 145 -22.65 -14.68 -28.46
C LYS A 145 -22.35 -13.20 -28.73
N ASP A 146 -23.42 -12.40 -28.79
CA ASP A 146 -23.33 -10.94 -28.91
C ASP A 146 -22.37 -10.39 -27.83
N PRO A 147 -21.37 -9.55 -28.22
CA PRO A 147 -20.48 -8.89 -27.27
C PRO A 147 -21.18 -8.25 -26.07
N PHE A 148 -22.39 -7.69 -26.27
CA PHE A 148 -23.18 -7.12 -25.18
C PHE A 148 -23.64 -8.17 -24.17
N GLN A 149 -24.15 -9.31 -24.65
CA GLN A 149 -24.55 -10.43 -23.79
C GLN A 149 -23.35 -10.99 -23.01
N LYS A 150 -22.19 -11.11 -23.68
CA LYS A 150 -20.94 -11.55 -23.04
C LYS A 150 -20.50 -10.58 -21.94
N ALA A 151 -20.62 -9.27 -22.17
CA ALA A 151 -20.29 -8.25 -21.17
C ALA A 151 -21.24 -8.32 -19.95
N LYS A 152 -22.54 -8.55 -20.18
CA LYS A 152 -23.54 -8.71 -19.11
C LYS A 152 -23.26 -9.93 -18.24
N GLU A 153 -22.99 -11.09 -18.85
CA GLU A 153 -22.63 -12.32 -18.12
C GLU A 153 -21.37 -12.10 -17.26
N HIS A 154 -20.37 -11.41 -17.79
CA HIS A 154 -19.14 -11.12 -17.06
C HIS A 154 -19.37 -10.18 -15.87
N TYR A 155 -20.20 -9.15 -16.04
CA TYR A 155 -20.59 -8.25 -14.97
C TYR A 155 -21.30 -8.99 -13.82
N GLU A 156 -22.25 -9.89 -14.16
CA GLU A 156 -22.98 -10.69 -13.18
C GLU A 156 -22.03 -11.62 -12.42
N LYS A 157 -21.07 -12.26 -13.10
CA LYS A 157 -20.04 -13.09 -12.45
C LYS A 157 -19.21 -12.29 -11.45
N ILE A 158 -18.71 -11.11 -11.84
CA ILE A 158 -17.95 -10.23 -10.93
C ILE A 158 -18.79 -9.81 -9.73
N LYS A 159 -20.08 -9.53 -9.94
CA LYS A 159 -20.99 -9.14 -8.86
C LYS A 159 -21.17 -10.28 -7.86
N LEU A 160 -21.35 -11.52 -8.33
CA LEU A 160 -21.46 -12.70 -7.48
C LEU A 160 -20.17 -12.98 -6.70
N GLU A 161 -19.01 -12.96 -7.38
CA GLU A 161 -17.71 -13.17 -6.74
C GLU A 161 -17.46 -12.14 -5.61
N LYS A 162 -17.81 -10.86 -5.85
CA LYS A 162 -17.72 -9.82 -4.81
C LYS A 162 -18.61 -10.11 -3.60
N LEU A 163 -19.84 -10.60 -3.84
CA LEU A 163 -20.76 -10.94 -2.76
C LEU A 163 -20.27 -12.16 -1.96
N GLU A 164 -19.75 -13.18 -2.64
CA GLU A 164 -19.17 -14.36 -1.99
C GLU A 164 -17.97 -13.98 -1.13
N LYS A 165 -17.04 -13.19 -1.68
CA LYS A 165 -15.89 -12.67 -0.94
C LYS A 165 -16.29 -11.86 0.29
N GLN A 166 -17.34 -11.06 0.20
CA GLN A 166 -17.86 -10.32 1.36
C GLN A 166 -18.42 -11.27 2.43
N LYS A 167 -19.19 -12.29 2.02
CA LYS A 167 -19.73 -13.31 2.94
C LYS A 167 -18.61 -14.09 3.63
N GLU A 168 -17.58 -14.52 2.90
CA GLU A 168 -16.43 -15.21 3.47
C GLU A 168 -15.67 -14.35 4.49
N LEU A 169 -15.46 -13.07 4.17
CA LEU A 169 -14.83 -12.13 5.10
C LEU A 169 -15.67 -11.90 6.36
N GLN A 170 -17.00 -11.86 6.24
CA GLN A 170 -17.91 -11.78 7.39
C GLN A 170 -17.82 -13.04 8.26
N LYS A 171 -17.93 -14.23 7.65
CA LYS A 171 -17.79 -15.52 8.35
C LYS A 171 -16.45 -15.62 9.09
N SER A 172 -15.33 -15.31 8.43
CA SER A 172 -14.01 -15.34 9.06
C SER A 172 -13.88 -14.34 10.23
N LYS A 173 -14.52 -13.18 10.14
CA LYS A 173 -14.56 -12.20 11.25
C LYS A 173 -15.38 -12.73 12.42
N GLU A 174 -16.54 -13.32 12.15
CA GLU A 174 -17.42 -13.90 13.17
C GLU A 174 -16.73 -15.06 13.90
N GLU A 175 -16.09 -15.98 13.19
CA GLU A 175 -15.32 -17.09 13.79
C GLU A 175 -14.20 -16.58 14.70
N LYS A 176 -13.45 -15.55 14.26
CA LYS A 176 -12.41 -14.91 15.07
C LYS A 176 -12.99 -14.26 16.32
N ALA A 177 -14.13 -13.57 16.19
CA ALA A 177 -14.81 -12.94 17.30
C ALA A 177 -15.32 -13.98 18.31
N GLN A 178 -15.92 -15.08 17.84
CA GLN A 178 -16.39 -16.19 18.66
C GLN A 178 -15.24 -16.84 19.44
N LYS A 179 -14.13 -17.20 18.77
CA LYS A 179 -12.94 -17.76 19.43
C LYS A 179 -12.36 -16.80 20.48
N LEU A 180 -12.35 -15.49 20.19
CA LEU A 180 -11.88 -14.50 21.15
C LEU A 180 -12.82 -14.38 22.36
N GLN A 181 -14.14 -14.42 22.16
CA GLN A 181 -15.12 -14.42 23.23
C GLN A 181 -14.99 -15.68 24.10
N GLU A 182 -14.84 -16.84 23.49
CA GLU A 182 -14.63 -18.11 24.21
C GLU A 182 -13.35 -18.08 25.05
N TYR A 183 -12.25 -17.59 24.49
CA TYR A 183 -11.01 -17.38 25.23
C TYR A 183 -11.21 -16.43 26.42
N LYS A 184 -11.92 -15.31 26.23
CA LYS A 184 -12.23 -14.37 27.31
C LYS A 184 -13.08 -15.01 28.40
N LYS A 185 -14.11 -15.78 28.05
CA LYS A 185 -14.95 -16.53 28.99
C LYS A 185 -14.11 -17.52 29.81
N LYS A 186 -13.35 -18.38 29.14
CA LYS A 186 -12.42 -19.33 29.79
C LYS A 186 -11.38 -18.64 30.68
N LYS A 187 -10.87 -17.48 30.26
CA LYS A 187 -9.94 -16.68 31.07
C LYS A 187 -10.62 -16.12 32.33
N GLN A 188 -11.84 -15.60 32.20
CA GLN A 188 -12.61 -15.09 33.34
C GLN A 188 -12.99 -16.19 34.32
N GLU A 189 -13.43 -17.35 33.85
CA GLU A 189 -13.73 -18.52 34.69
C GLU A 189 -12.51 -19.00 35.45
N ARG A 190 -11.37 -19.15 34.78
CA ARG A 190 -10.09 -19.50 35.42
C ARG A 190 -9.69 -18.46 36.46
N TYR A 191 -9.82 -17.17 36.15
CA TYR A 191 -9.55 -16.10 37.10
C TYR A 191 -10.46 -16.20 38.33
N LYS A 192 -11.77 -16.36 38.13
CA LYS A 192 -12.75 -16.54 39.22
C LYS A 192 -12.42 -17.74 40.10
N LYS A 193 -11.98 -18.86 39.55
CA LYS A 193 -11.53 -20.03 40.34
C LYS A 193 -10.27 -19.71 41.15
N LEU A 194 -9.26 -19.08 40.53
CA LEU A 194 -7.96 -18.79 41.14
C LEU A 194 -7.99 -17.65 42.17
N SER A 195 -8.86 -16.66 41.99
CA SER A 195 -8.96 -15.45 42.81
C SER A 195 -9.77 -15.65 44.09
N LYS A 196 -10.52 -16.76 44.21
CA LYS A 196 -11.30 -17.08 45.41
C LYS A 196 -10.37 -17.25 46.61
N LYS A 197 -10.74 -16.59 47.71
CA LYS A 197 -10.05 -16.63 49.00
C LYS A 197 -11.04 -16.96 50.12
N THR A 198 -10.54 -17.56 51.20
CA THR A 198 -11.30 -17.80 52.43
C THR A 198 -11.47 -16.51 53.22
N LYS A 199 -12.30 -16.52 54.28
CA LYS A 199 -12.48 -15.36 55.18
C LYS A 199 -11.16 -14.86 55.77
N LYS A 200 -10.18 -15.75 55.95
CA LYS A 200 -8.82 -15.45 56.45
C LYS A 200 -7.85 -15.01 55.33
N GLY A 201 -8.34 -14.78 54.11
CA GLY A 201 -7.53 -14.32 52.97
C GLY A 201 -6.69 -15.39 52.28
N GLN A 202 -6.70 -16.64 52.77
CA GLN A 202 -5.99 -17.75 52.15
C GLN A 202 -6.67 -18.17 50.84
N PRO A 203 -5.92 -18.61 49.82
CA PRO A 203 -6.53 -19.10 48.60
C PRO A 203 -7.36 -20.37 48.81
N VAL A 204 -8.51 -20.45 48.15
CA VAL A 204 -9.32 -21.69 48.16
C VAL A 204 -8.64 -22.74 47.28
N MET A 205 -8.27 -23.88 47.86
CA MET A 205 -7.44 -24.90 47.17
C MET A 205 -8.23 -25.80 46.21
N THR A 206 -9.52 -26.03 46.43
CA THR A 206 -10.34 -26.97 45.63
C THR A 206 -10.27 -26.69 44.13
N GLY A 207 -10.62 -25.47 43.70
CA GLY A 207 -10.57 -25.09 42.29
C GLY A 207 -9.15 -24.96 41.71
N ARG A 208 -8.12 -24.79 42.56
CA ARG A 208 -6.71 -24.78 42.12
C ARG A 208 -6.21 -26.19 41.83
N LEU A 209 -6.57 -27.14 42.68
CA LEU A 209 -6.25 -28.54 42.54
C LEU A 209 -6.93 -29.15 41.30
N GLU A 210 -8.21 -28.82 41.04
CA GLU A 210 -8.89 -29.20 39.79
C GLU A 210 -8.10 -28.78 38.54
N MET A 211 -7.65 -27.52 38.49
CA MET A 211 -6.88 -27.03 37.34
C MET A 211 -5.48 -27.63 37.24
N LEU A 212 -4.88 -28.03 38.36
CA LEU A 212 -3.60 -28.72 38.37
C LEU A 212 -3.78 -30.14 37.81
N LEU A 213 -4.82 -30.84 38.25
CA LEU A 213 -5.17 -32.17 37.78
C LEU A 213 -5.47 -32.16 36.27
N GLU A 214 -6.24 -31.18 35.78
CA GLU A 214 -6.51 -31.03 34.34
C GLU A 214 -5.21 -30.84 33.52
N LYS A 215 -4.18 -30.20 34.08
CA LYS A 215 -2.88 -30.02 33.41
C LYS A 215 -1.97 -31.25 33.45
N ILE A 216 -2.15 -32.12 34.44
CA ILE A 216 -1.38 -33.36 34.57
C ILE A 216 -1.96 -34.44 33.65
N GLN A 217 -3.29 -34.46 33.48
CA GLN A 217 -4.00 -35.42 32.63
C GLN A 217 -3.99 -35.06 31.13
N LYS A 218 -3.72 -33.79 30.80
CA LYS A 218 -3.52 -33.32 29.43
C LYS A 218 -2.08 -33.47 29.00
#